data_AF-A0A382V9K2-F1
#
_entry.id   AF-A0A382V9K2-F1
#
_cell.length_a   1.000
_cell.length_b   1.000
_cell.length_c   1.000
_cell.angle_alpha   90.00
_cell.angle_beta   90.00
_cell.angle_gamma   90.00
#
_symmetry.space_group_name_H-M   'P 1'
#
loop_
_entity.id
_entity.type
_entity.pdbx_description
1 polymer ?
#
loop_
_entity_poly.entity_id
_entity_poly.type
_entity_poly.pdbx_seq_one_letter_code
_entity_poly.pdbx_strand_id
1 'polypeptide(L)'
;MAVARGSHSGAQFLDPAVLARISNLELLARTVVDGFLTGLHRSPYLGFSLEFAEHRQYMPGDDIRRIDWKLFGRSDRHYIKLFEADTNANFSVLLDVSASMSYGSHEVSKLDY
;
A
#
# COMPACT_ATOMS: atom_id res chain seq x y z
N MET A 1 -34.38 49.63 -3.34
CA MET A 1 -32.98 49.54 -2.88
C MET A 1 -32.90 48.46 -1.81
N ALA A 2 -32.56 47.23 -2.18
CA ALA A 2 -32.34 46.13 -1.24
C ALA A 2 -31.28 45.19 -1.85
N VAL A 3 -30.27 44.91 -1.04
CA VAL A 3 -28.94 44.41 -1.39
C VAL A 3 -28.96 42.93 -1.79
N ALA A 4 -28.28 42.62 -2.90
CA ALA A 4 -27.94 41.27 -3.32
C ALA A 4 -27.01 40.60 -2.31
N ARG A 5 -27.41 39.44 -1.78
CA ARG A 5 -26.51 38.54 -1.05
C ARG A 5 -26.11 37.38 -1.96
N GLY A 6 -25.01 37.55 -2.67
CA GLY A 6 -24.31 36.45 -3.33
C GLY A 6 -23.29 35.86 -2.36
N SER A 7 -23.58 34.72 -1.75
CA SER A 7 -22.56 33.85 -1.17
C SER A 7 -22.37 32.65 -2.10
N HIS A 8 -21.65 32.86 -3.20
CA HIS A 8 -21.31 31.77 -4.11
C HIS A 8 -20.10 31.02 -3.54
N SER A 9 -20.38 29.90 -2.87
CA SER A 9 -19.37 28.89 -2.55
C SER A 9 -18.81 28.35 -3.86
N GLY A 10 -17.49 28.37 -4.05
CA GLY A 10 -16.82 28.00 -5.31
C GLY A 10 -17.13 26.59 -5.84
N ALA A 11 -17.74 25.72 -5.03
CA ALA A 11 -18.22 24.40 -5.42
C ALA A 11 -19.47 24.43 -6.33
N GLN A 12 -20.12 25.59 -6.52
CA GLN A 12 -21.37 25.69 -7.31
C GLN A 12 -21.15 25.67 -8.84
N PHE A 13 -19.91 25.69 -9.33
CA PHE A 13 -19.60 25.84 -10.77
C PHE A 13 -18.95 24.61 -11.42
N LEU A 14 -18.79 23.50 -10.70
CA LEU A 14 -18.19 22.30 -11.26
C LEU A 14 -19.29 21.36 -11.71
N ASP A 15 -19.39 21.21 -13.04
CA ASP A 15 -20.26 20.24 -13.68
C ASP A 15 -19.92 18.82 -13.17
N PRO A 16 -20.87 18.09 -12.58
CA PRO A 16 -20.67 16.71 -12.12
C PRO A 16 -20.09 15.80 -13.22
N ALA A 17 -20.44 16.03 -14.49
CA ALA A 17 -19.90 15.27 -15.62
C ALA A 17 -18.41 15.56 -15.85
N VAL A 18 -17.95 16.77 -15.56
CA VAL A 18 -16.52 17.13 -15.62
C VAL A 18 -15.76 16.51 -14.45
N LEU A 19 -16.36 16.48 -13.25
CA LEU A 19 -15.77 15.86 -12.06
C LEU A 19 -15.61 14.34 -12.22
N ALA A 20 -16.62 13.66 -12.76
CA ALA A 20 -16.58 12.22 -13.03
C ALA A 20 -15.46 11.83 -14.02
N ARG A 21 -15.07 12.73 -14.93
CA ARG A 21 -13.97 12.49 -15.88
C ARG A 21 -12.58 12.62 -15.26
N ILE A 22 -12.45 13.32 -14.14
CA ILE A 22 -11.16 13.53 -13.45
C ILE A 22 -11.01 12.70 -12.17
N SER A 23 -12.07 12.05 -11.69
CA SER A 23 -12.08 11.23 -10.47
C SER A 23 -11.00 10.13 -10.48
N ASN A 24 -10.81 9.48 -11.63
CA ASN A 24 -9.84 8.40 -11.77
C ASN A 24 -8.37 8.89 -11.85
N LEU A 25 -8.13 10.19 -12.07
CA LEU A 25 -6.77 10.72 -12.21
C LEU A 25 -5.98 10.67 -10.90
N GLU A 26 -6.62 10.85 -9.75
CA GLU A 26 -5.93 10.73 -8.45
C GLU A 26 -5.47 9.27 -8.24
N LEU A 27 -6.35 8.30 -8.51
CA LEU A 27 -6.04 6.89 -8.36
C LEU A 27 -4.94 6.45 -9.34
N LEU A 28 -5.03 6.87 -10.60
CA LEU A 28 -4.00 6.60 -11.61
C LEU A 28 -2.66 7.26 -11.23
N ALA A 29 -2.67 8.51 -10.76
CA ALA A 29 -1.47 9.20 -10.30
C ALA A 29 -0.84 8.49 -9.10
N ARG A 30 -1.63 8.08 -8.10
CA ARG A 30 -1.16 7.26 -6.97
C ARG A 30 -0.56 5.94 -7.46
N THR A 31 -1.25 5.23 -8.34
CA THR A 31 -0.80 3.93 -8.85
C THR A 31 0.50 4.03 -9.67
N VAL A 32 0.68 5.13 -10.42
CA VAL A 32 1.90 5.39 -11.22
C VAL A 32 3.07 5.87 -10.35
N VAL A 33 2.79 6.71 -9.34
CA VAL A 33 3.80 7.21 -8.39
C VAL A 33 4.26 6.12 -7.44
N ASP A 34 3.35 5.26 -6.97
CA ASP A 34 3.64 4.09 -6.11
C ASP A 34 4.20 2.90 -6.91
N GLY A 35 4.69 3.14 -8.13
CA GLY A 35 5.23 2.16 -9.06
C GLY A 35 6.02 1.07 -8.34
N PHE A 36 5.57 -0.19 -8.51
CA PHE A 36 6.12 -1.39 -7.90
C PHE A 36 6.38 -1.23 -6.39
N LEU A 37 5.29 -1.24 -5.61
CA LEU A 37 5.15 -1.44 -4.15
C LEU A 37 6.13 -2.46 -3.53
N THR A 38 7.41 -2.16 -3.57
CA THR A 38 8.46 -2.96 -2.95
C THR A 38 8.90 -2.18 -1.73
N GLY A 39 8.52 -2.64 -0.53
CA GLY A 39 9.05 -2.11 0.73
C GLY A 39 8.15 -1.20 1.58
N LEU A 40 6.90 -0.92 1.19
CA LEU A 40 5.96 -0.17 2.05
C LEU A 40 5.45 -0.99 3.26
N HIS A 41 5.52 -2.32 3.18
CA HIS A 41 5.24 -3.23 4.28
C HIS A 41 6.48 -4.07 4.61
N ARG A 42 7.35 -3.57 5.50
CA ARG A 42 8.36 -4.44 6.12
C ARG A 42 7.66 -5.40 7.07
N SER A 43 8.01 -6.68 6.98
CA SER A 43 7.58 -7.65 7.98
C SER A 43 8.20 -7.30 9.34
N PRO A 44 7.43 -7.35 10.44
CA PRO A 44 8.00 -7.32 11.78
C PRO A 44 8.71 -8.64 12.14
N TYR A 45 8.60 -9.67 11.29
CA TYR A 45 9.19 -10.98 11.51
C TYR A 45 10.51 -11.12 10.74
N LEU A 46 11.49 -11.75 11.38
CA LEU A 46 12.74 -12.19 10.77
C LEU A 46 12.53 -13.59 10.18
N GLY A 47 12.91 -13.79 8.92
CA GLY A 47 12.52 -14.97 8.15
C GLY A 47 13.54 -15.38 7.09
N PHE A 48 13.05 -15.99 6.02
CA PHE A 48 13.86 -16.41 4.87
C PHE A 48 13.68 -15.40 3.72
N SER A 49 14.40 -14.29 3.77
CA SER A 49 14.55 -13.37 2.62
C SER A 49 16.01 -13.36 2.12
N LEU A 50 16.24 -12.64 1.02
CA LEU A 50 17.56 -12.34 0.48
C LEU A 50 18.29 -11.25 1.27
N GLU A 51 17.54 -10.39 1.96
CA GLU A 51 18.08 -9.22 2.68
C GLU A 51 18.52 -9.60 4.11
N PHE A 52 19.78 -9.29 4.42
CA PHE A 52 20.35 -9.53 5.75
C PHE A 52 19.78 -8.55 6.77
N ALA A 53 19.31 -9.08 7.91
CA ALA A 53 18.83 -8.27 9.03
C ALA A 53 19.90 -8.08 10.10
N GLU A 54 20.27 -9.16 10.79
CA GLU A 54 21.19 -9.11 11.94
C GLU A 54 21.87 -10.45 12.24
N HIS A 55 22.91 -10.39 13.09
CA HIS A 55 23.52 -11.57 13.70
C HIS A 55 23.04 -11.73 15.13
N ARG A 56 22.46 -12.89 15.45
CA ARG A 56 22.07 -13.26 16.82
C ARG A 56 23.00 -14.34 17.35
N GLN A 57 23.29 -14.34 18.66
CA GLN A 57 24.02 -15.44 19.27
C GLN A 57 23.22 -16.75 19.16
N TYR A 58 23.90 -17.85 18.84
CA TYR A 58 23.31 -19.18 18.76
C TYR A 58 22.77 -19.61 20.14
N MET A 59 21.57 -20.17 20.15
CA MET A 59 20.99 -20.85 21.30
C MET A 59 20.69 -22.31 20.98
N PRO A 60 20.79 -23.23 21.96
CA PRO A 60 20.37 -24.62 21.77
C PRO A 60 18.93 -24.70 21.26
N GLY A 61 18.74 -25.32 20.09
CA GLY A 61 17.45 -25.38 19.38
C GLY A 61 17.44 -24.63 18.05
N ASP A 62 18.43 -23.77 17.80
CA ASP A 62 18.60 -23.11 16.50
C ASP A 62 19.18 -24.07 15.45
N ASP A 63 18.80 -23.87 14.19
CA ASP A 63 19.37 -24.66 13.08
C ASP A 63 20.84 -24.28 12.84
N ILE A 64 21.73 -25.25 13.08
CA ILE A 64 23.18 -25.12 12.88
C ILE A 64 23.58 -24.74 11.45
N ARG A 65 22.71 -24.99 10.45
CA ARG A 65 22.97 -24.59 9.05
C ARG A 65 22.97 -23.07 8.86
N ARG A 66 22.39 -22.32 9.79
CA ARG A 66 22.33 -20.86 9.76
C ARG A 66 23.53 -20.18 10.43
N ILE A 67 24.48 -20.96 10.95
CA ILE A 67 25.69 -20.43 11.59
C ILE A 67 26.56 -19.71 10.55
N ASP A 68 26.97 -18.49 10.87
CA ASP A 68 27.93 -17.75 10.08
C ASP A 68 29.36 -18.21 10.42
N TRP A 69 29.85 -19.19 9.66
CA TRP A 69 31.20 -19.75 9.83
C TRP A 69 32.32 -18.71 9.62
N LYS A 70 32.06 -17.65 8.84
CA LYS A 70 33.04 -16.58 8.59
C LYS A 70 33.17 -15.67 9.81
N LEU A 71 32.04 -15.38 10.48
CA LEU A 71 32.04 -14.64 11.74
C LEU A 71 32.60 -15.49 12.89
N PHE A 72 32.31 -16.78 12.90
CA PHE A 72 32.90 -17.73 13.85
C PHE A 72 34.42 -17.72 13.78
N GLY A 73 35.01 -17.85 12.59
CA GLY A 73 36.47 -17.84 12.43
C GLY A 73 37.18 -16.55 12.86
N ARG A 74 36.45 -15.47 13.13
CA ARG A 74 37.00 -14.18 13.62
C ARG A 74 36.74 -13.93 15.10
N SER A 75 35.63 -14.44 15.62
CA SER A 75 35.12 -14.09 16.96
C SER A 75 35.13 -15.26 17.95
N ASP A 76 35.38 -16.49 17.46
CA ASP A 76 35.30 -17.75 18.22
C ASP A 76 33.95 -17.94 18.94
N ARG A 77 32.90 -17.28 18.41
CA ARG A 77 31.54 -17.27 18.95
C ARG A 77 30.56 -17.69 17.87
N HIS A 78 29.58 -18.50 18.27
CA HIS A 78 28.55 -19.01 17.38
C HIS A 78 27.45 -17.96 17.20
N TYR A 79 27.36 -17.41 15.98
CA TYR A 79 26.32 -16.49 15.57
C TYR A 79 25.51 -17.10 14.43
N ILE A 80 24.21 -16.88 14.47
CA ILE A 80 23.26 -17.22 13.41
C ILE A 80 22.90 -15.98 12.62
N LYS A 81 22.84 -16.13 11.30
CA LYS A 81 22.45 -15.07 10.37
C LYS A 81 20.93 -15.03 10.24
N LEU A 82 20.34 -13.89 10.59
CA LEU A 82 18.91 -13.63 10.42
C LEU A 82 18.70 -12.76 9.18
N PHE A 83 17.62 -13.03 8.46
CA PHE A 83 17.20 -12.27 7.29
C PHE A 83 15.86 -11.60 7.60
N GLU A 84 15.56 -10.48 6.94
CA GLU A 84 14.22 -9.92 7.02
C GLU A 84 13.22 -10.95 6.45
N ALA A 85 11.95 -10.91 6.83
CA ALA A 85 10.93 -11.67 6.11
C ALA A 85 10.28 -10.76 5.07
N ASP A 86 10.09 -11.25 3.85
CA ASP A 86 9.29 -10.53 2.87
C ASP A 86 7.81 -10.76 3.19
N THR A 87 7.02 -9.69 3.33
CA THR A 87 5.56 -9.78 3.44
C THR A 87 4.91 -9.17 2.21
N ASN A 88 4.24 -10.02 1.42
CA ASN A 88 3.41 -9.56 0.32
C ASN A 88 2.01 -9.21 0.86
N ALA A 89 1.62 -7.93 0.74
CA ALA A 89 0.26 -7.50 1.03
C ALA A 89 -0.63 -7.78 -0.19
N ASN A 90 -1.49 -8.79 -0.09
CA ASN A 90 -2.47 -9.11 -1.13
C ASN A 90 -3.82 -8.47 -0.75
N PHE A 91 -4.35 -7.57 -1.58
CA PHE A 91 -5.71 -7.06 -1.44
C PHE A 91 -6.55 -7.43 -2.66
N SER A 92 -7.85 -7.60 -2.45
CA SER A 92 -8.82 -7.87 -3.50
C SER A 92 -9.96 -6.88 -3.38
N VAL A 93 -10.33 -6.25 -4.49
CA VAL A 93 -11.44 -5.30 -4.56
C VAL A 93 -12.59 -5.99 -5.26
N LEU A 94 -13.78 -5.92 -4.66
CA LEU A 94 -15.01 -6.42 -5.26
C LEU A 94 -15.92 -5.22 -5.51
N LEU A 95 -16.24 -4.98 -6.79
CA LEU A 95 -17.11 -3.89 -7.23
C LEU A 95 -18.48 -4.46 -7.61
N ASP A 96 -19.54 -3.91 -7.05
CA ASP A 96 -20.91 -4.20 -7.48
C ASP A 96 -21.21 -3.46 -8.79
N VAL A 97 -21.63 -4.21 -9.81
CA VAL A 97 -22.03 -3.69 -11.14
C VAL A 97 -23.47 -4.07 -11.49
N SER A 98 -24.28 -4.40 -10.48
CA SER A 98 -25.69 -4.72 -10.64
C SER A 98 -26.51 -3.52 -11.14
N ALA A 99 -27.71 -3.78 -11.67
CA ALA A 99 -28.58 -2.76 -12.27
C ALA A 99 -28.96 -1.61 -11.31
N SER A 100 -28.89 -1.81 -9.98
CA SER A 100 -29.10 -0.72 -9.01
C SER A 100 -28.00 0.35 -9.05
N MET A 101 -26.81 0.02 -9.56
CA MET A 101 -25.71 0.96 -9.73
C MET A 101 -25.94 1.92 -10.91
N SER A 102 -26.84 1.58 -11.84
CA SER A 102 -27.28 2.45 -12.94
C SER A 102 -28.32 3.49 -12.52
N TYR A 103 -28.79 3.47 -11.28
CA TYR A 103 -29.72 4.48 -10.78
C TYR A 103 -28.99 5.83 -10.61
N GLY A 104 -29.55 6.88 -11.20
CA GLY A 104 -29.12 8.26 -11.03
C GLY A 104 -30.34 9.19 -11.04
N SER A 105 -30.43 10.10 -10.07
CA SER A 105 -31.46 11.16 -10.06
C SER A 105 -31.06 12.38 -10.91
N HIS A 106 -29.83 12.38 -11.46
CA HIS A 106 -29.21 13.43 -12.26
C HIS A 106 -28.38 12.79 -13.40
N GLU A 107 -27.65 13.59 -14.19
CA GLU A 107 -26.87 13.13 -15.36
C GLU A 107 -25.76 12.10 -15.07
N VAL A 108 -25.44 11.83 -13.81
CA VAL A 108 -24.39 10.89 -13.37
C VAL A 108 -25.01 9.71 -12.60
N SER A 109 -24.62 8.49 -12.95
CA SER A 109 -25.06 7.26 -12.27
C SER A 109 -24.24 7.00 -11.00
N LYS A 110 -24.75 6.19 -10.07
CA LYS A 110 -24.03 5.81 -8.84
C LYS A 110 -22.69 5.11 -9.11
N LEU A 111 -22.54 4.45 -10.26
CA LEU A 111 -21.29 3.81 -10.67
C LEU A 111 -20.25 4.85 -11.16
N ASP A 112 -20.73 5.93 -11.78
CA ASP A 112 -19.90 6.94 -12.44
C ASP A 112 -19.57 8.17 -11.54
N TYR A 113 -20.11 8.20 -10.32
CA TYR A 113 -19.85 9.24 -9.31
C TYR A 113 -18.55 8.96 -8.55
#